data_AF-A0AAU9VFN9-F1
#
_entry.id   AF-A0AAU9VFN9-F1
#
_cell.length_a   1.000
_cell.length_b   1.000
_cell.length_c   1.000
_cell.angle_alpha   90.00
_cell.angle_beta   90.00
_cell.angle_gamma   90.00
#
_symmetry.space_group_name_H-M   'P 1'
#
loop_
_entity.id
_entity.type
_entity.pdbx_description
1 polymer ?
#
loop_
_entity_poly.entity_id
_entity_poly.type
_entity_poly.pdbx_seq_one_letter_code
_entity_poly.pdbx_strand_id
1 'polypeptide(L)'
;MANKCNLCGKFLSTSTDGAKCIKCVMVYHRSCAPGFDARNTSKWMCQLCREKCSATKKSPTTDNTATTDEPFLDANMTTGDVTTPLSLAEEIRLLRVEMASARRQMTSFRHEITQLNLSMANFNKRVDAVEKRVSLVEQQITQNNTHRNESSSLINTIDELKAELNDREQEDLLNDIEIAGLPENQGENVIHLTSLIVKKIGVDINANDIGTSVVGVAW
;
A
#
# COMPACT_ATOMS: atom_id res chain seq x y z
N MET A 1 16.21 6.74 6.22
CA MET A 1 15.80 8.05 6.77
C MET A 1 14.59 8.54 6.00
N ALA A 2 13.51 8.89 6.68
CA ALA A 2 12.28 9.36 6.05
C ALA A 2 12.43 10.85 5.65
N ASN A 3 12.23 11.17 4.37
CA ASN A 3 12.30 12.55 3.89
C ASN A 3 11.01 13.29 4.24
N LYS A 4 11.12 14.54 4.72
CA LYS A 4 9.98 15.44 4.96
C LYS A 4 9.81 16.43 3.80
N CYS A 5 8.58 16.78 3.49
CA CYS A 5 8.27 17.83 2.51
C CYS A 5 8.64 19.20 3.06
N ASN A 6 9.40 19.98 2.27
CA ASN A 6 9.89 21.29 2.69
C ASN A 6 8.84 22.42 2.59
N LEU A 7 7.62 22.13 2.15
CA LEU A 7 6.50 23.09 2.18
C LEU A 7 5.54 22.83 3.34
N CYS A 8 5.07 21.59 3.50
CA CYS A 8 4.04 21.25 4.48
C CYS A 8 4.57 20.52 5.74
N GLY A 9 5.87 20.19 5.79
CA GLY A 9 6.52 19.53 6.92
C GLY A 9 6.16 18.05 7.15
N LYS A 10 5.18 17.51 6.40
CA LYS A 10 4.74 16.11 6.51
C LYS A 10 5.72 15.15 5.81
N PHE A 11 5.75 13.89 6.27
CA PHE A 11 6.60 12.85 5.69
C PHE A 11 6.16 12.44 4.28
N LEU A 12 7.11 12.04 3.44
CA LEU A 12 6.88 11.49 2.11
C LEU A 12 6.61 9.98 2.21
N SER A 13 5.59 9.47 1.52
CA SER A 13 5.17 8.06 1.60
C SER A 13 6.21 7.07 1.06
N THR A 14 7.12 7.53 0.20
CA THR A 14 8.26 6.75 -0.31
C THR A 14 9.47 7.68 -0.52
N SER A 15 10.70 7.23 -0.24
CA SER A 15 11.92 8.04 -0.38
C SER A 15 12.19 8.56 -1.80
N THR A 16 11.54 7.97 -2.81
CA THR A 16 11.65 8.30 -4.24
C THR A 16 10.45 9.08 -4.79
N ASP A 17 9.39 9.29 -4.01
CA ASP A 17 8.15 9.90 -4.51
C ASP A 17 7.98 11.33 -4.00
N GLY A 18 8.68 12.26 -4.67
CA GLY A 18 8.63 13.69 -4.37
C GLY A 18 9.36 14.54 -5.41
N ALA A 19 8.92 15.77 -5.60
CA ALA A 19 9.58 16.74 -6.49
C ALA A 19 10.83 17.28 -5.80
N LYS A 20 12.00 17.11 -6.43
CA LYS A 20 13.29 17.60 -5.92
C LYS A 20 13.69 18.87 -6.65
N CYS A 21 13.90 19.96 -5.92
CA CYS A 21 14.32 21.23 -6.50
C CYS A 21 15.79 21.15 -6.94
N ILE A 22 16.11 21.55 -8.18
CA ILE A 22 17.48 21.53 -8.69
C ILE A 22 18.43 22.51 -7.98
N LYS A 23 17.89 23.59 -7.37
CA LYS A 23 18.68 24.67 -6.78
C LYS A 23 18.95 24.46 -5.30
N CYS A 24 17.92 24.11 -4.51
CA CYS A 24 18.06 23.90 -3.07
C CYS A 24 18.10 22.42 -2.66
N VAL A 25 17.92 21.49 -3.59
CA VAL A 25 18.01 20.03 -3.36
C VAL A 25 16.90 19.49 -2.43
N MET A 26 16.03 20.36 -1.89
CA MET A 26 14.91 20.00 -1.02
C MET A 26 13.81 19.25 -1.78
N VAL A 27 13.11 18.38 -1.06
CA VAL A 27 12.06 17.50 -1.59
C VAL A 27 10.67 17.99 -1.15
N TYR A 28 9.71 17.92 -2.05
CA TYR A 28 8.34 18.37 -1.87
C TYR A 28 7.36 17.26 -2.28
N HIS A 29 6.19 17.17 -1.65
CA HIS A 29 5.11 16.34 -2.20
C HIS A 29 4.75 16.82 -3.61
N ARG A 30 4.27 15.91 -4.47
CA ARG A 30 3.78 16.28 -5.81
C ARG A 30 2.67 17.34 -5.75
N SER A 31 1.75 17.19 -4.79
CA SER A 31 0.68 18.16 -4.54
C SER A 31 1.17 19.50 -4.00
N CYS A 32 2.33 19.54 -3.35
CA CYS A 32 2.98 20.74 -2.84
C CYS A 32 3.93 21.39 -3.86
N ALA A 33 4.04 20.84 -5.07
CA ALA A 33 4.99 21.24 -6.09
C ALA A 33 4.27 21.73 -7.36
N PRO A 34 3.66 22.93 -7.34
CA PRO A 34 2.94 23.47 -8.48
C PRO A 34 3.84 23.60 -9.72
N GLY A 35 3.34 23.13 -10.86
CA GLY A 35 4.07 23.12 -12.13
C GLY A 35 5.19 22.08 -12.22
N PHE A 36 5.23 21.09 -11.32
CA PHE A 36 6.09 19.92 -11.45
C PHE A 36 5.50 18.93 -12.46
N ASP A 37 6.27 18.58 -13.50
CA ASP A 37 5.98 17.47 -14.41
C ASP A 37 7.02 16.37 -14.19
N ALA A 38 6.56 15.15 -13.90
CA ALA A 38 7.42 13.98 -13.70
C ALA A 38 8.27 13.63 -14.93
N ARG A 39 7.91 14.15 -16.12
CA ARG A 39 8.68 14.00 -17.37
C ARG A 39 9.86 14.98 -17.48
N ASN A 40 9.93 16.01 -16.62
CA ASN A 40 10.94 17.07 -16.70
C ASN A 40 11.52 17.43 -15.32
N THR A 41 11.90 16.39 -14.57
CA THR A 41 12.45 16.52 -13.20
C THR A 41 13.77 17.29 -13.14
N SER A 42 14.54 17.32 -14.23
CA SER A 42 15.86 17.95 -14.33
C SER A 42 15.83 19.47 -14.50
N LYS A 43 14.65 20.08 -14.70
CA LYS A 43 14.51 21.54 -14.88
C LYS A 43 13.63 22.21 -13.81
N TRP A 44 13.03 21.44 -12.91
CA TRP A 44 12.06 21.97 -11.96
C TRP A 44 12.72 22.67 -10.76
N MET A 45 12.21 23.86 -10.43
CA MET A 45 12.61 24.66 -9.27
C MET A 45 11.41 24.97 -8.39
N CYS A 46 11.59 24.90 -7.07
CA CYS A 46 10.58 25.31 -6.10
C CYS A 46 10.32 26.83 -6.17
N GLN A 47 9.14 27.26 -5.70
CA GLN A 47 8.70 28.66 -5.78
C GLN A 47 9.69 29.64 -5.11
N LEU A 48 10.20 29.29 -3.92
CA LEU A 48 11.20 30.10 -3.21
C LEU A 48 12.49 30.31 -4.02
N CYS A 49 12.95 29.27 -4.73
CA CYS A 49 14.13 29.34 -5.59
C CYS A 49 13.85 30.11 -6.89
N ARG A 50 12.62 30.00 -7.40
CA ARG A 50 12.16 30.67 -8.62
C ARG A 50 12.06 32.19 -8.39
N GLU A 51 11.41 32.62 -7.32
CA GLU A 51 11.26 34.02 -6.93
C GLU A 51 12.61 34.70 -6.65
N LYS A 52 13.53 33.98 -6.01
CA LYS A 52 14.89 34.47 -5.76
C LYS A 52 15.74 34.60 -7.04
N CYS A 53 15.37 33.91 -8.12
CA CYS A 53 16.04 34.02 -9.43
C CYS A 53 15.43 35.13 -10.30
N SER A 54 14.14 35.40 -10.19
CA SER A 54 13.47 36.50 -10.89
C SER A 54 13.70 37.86 -10.23
N ALA A 55 14.10 37.90 -8.96
CA ALA A 55 14.43 39.14 -8.25
C ALA A 55 15.69 39.88 -8.75
N THR A 56 16.54 39.25 -9.59
CA THR A 56 17.79 39.86 -10.09
C THR A 56 17.61 40.68 -11.38
N LYS A 57 16.36 40.89 -11.85
CA LYS A 57 16.07 41.77 -13.00
C LYS A 57 15.04 42.84 -12.62
N LYS A 58 15.50 43.89 -11.96
CA LYS A 58 14.79 45.19 -11.95
C LYS A 58 15.81 46.30 -12.17
N SER A 59 15.83 46.84 -13.38
CA SER A 59 16.33 48.18 -13.68
C SER A 59 15.14 49.03 -14.15
N PRO A 60 15.02 50.31 -13.76
CA PRO A 60 13.84 51.16 -14.04
C PRO A 60 14.12 52.19 -15.14
N THR A 61 13.13 52.52 -15.98
CA THR A 61 12.89 53.82 -16.68
C THR A 61 11.73 53.62 -17.69
N THR A 62 10.52 54.15 -17.45
CA THR A 62 9.95 55.48 -17.81
C THR A 62 9.75 55.74 -19.31
N ASP A 63 8.47 55.75 -19.70
CA ASP A 63 7.72 56.75 -20.47
C ASP A 63 8.31 57.54 -21.67
N ASN A 64 7.43 57.64 -22.69
CA ASN A 64 7.13 58.79 -23.57
C ASN A 64 7.79 58.96 -24.97
N THR A 65 6.94 58.70 -25.99
CA THR A 65 6.51 59.55 -27.13
C THR A 65 7.49 60.22 -28.13
N ALA A 66 7.22 59.91 -29.42
CA ALA A 66 6.97 60.81 -30.58
C ALA A 66 8.11 61.39 -31.47
N THR A 67 7.96 61.16 -32.80
CA THR A 67 8.30 61.99 -34.01
C THR A 67 9.74 62.50 -34.21
N THR A 68 10.39 62.56 -35.39
CA THR A 68 10.00 63.09 -36.73
C THR A 68 11.15 62.83 -37.75
N ASP A 69 10.80 62.64 -39.03
CA ASP A 69 11.45 63.00 -40.32
C ASP A 69 12.98 62.84 -40.63
N GLU A 70 13.29 61.97 -41.62
CA GLU A 70 14.05 62.08 -42.91
C GLU A 70 15.24 63.10 -43.09
N PRO A 71 16.17 63.01 -44.10
CA PRO A 71 16.14 62.18 -45.33
C PRO A 71 17.47 61.53 -45.86
N PHE A 72 17.29 60.51 -46.71
CA PHE A 72 17.85 60.30 -48.07
C PHE A 72 19.39 60.28 -48.35
N LEU A 73 19.89 59.16 -48.90
CA LEU A 73 20.45 59.06 -50.27
C LEU A 73 20.77 57.60 -50.68
N ASP A 74 20.29 57.25 -51.87
CA ASP A 74 20.38 55.99 -52.60
C ASP A 74 21.82 55.52 -52.92
N ALA A 75 22.03 54.21 -53.01
CA ALA A 75 22.68 53.56 -54.16
C ALA A 75 22.76 52.02 -54.06
N ASN A 76 21.94 51.39 -54.91
CA ASN A 76 22.32 50.33 -55.85
C ASN A 76 22.41 48.85 -55.40
N MET A 77 21.35 48.15 -55.83
CA MET A 77 21.23 46.79 -56.36
C MET A 77 22.51 45.99 -56.72
N THR A 78 22.48 44.74 -56.26
CA THR A 78 22.96 43.50 -56.91
C THR A 78 24.47 43.29 -57.04
N THR A 79 24.98 42.22 -56.41
CA THR A 79 25.73 41.12 -57.07
C THR A 79 26.31 40.13 -56.04
N GLY A 80 26.14 38.84 -56.32
CA GLY A 80 27.13 37.82 -55.96
C GLY A 80 27.00 37.17 -54.58
N ASP A 81 26.11 36.18 -54.48
CA ASP A 81 26.35 35.01 -53.62
C ASP A 81 27.61 34.29 -54.12
N VAL A 82 28.78 34.74 -53.66
CA VAL A 82 30.06 34.07 -53.89
C VAL A 82 30.21 32.99 -52.83
N THR A 83 29.66 31.81 -53.12
CA THR A 83 30.13 30.57 -52.51
C THR A 83 31.56 30.32 -53.01
N THR A 84 32.55 30.87 -52.31
CA THR A 84 33.95 30.47 -52.49
C THR A 84 34.03 28.97 -52.29
N PRO A 85 34.50 28.17 -53.28
CA PRO A 85 34.71 26.75 -53.07
C PRO A 85 35.78 26.59 -51.99
N LEU A 86 35.41 25.98 -50.87
CA LEU A 86 36.36 25.59 -49.84
C LEU A 86 37.48 24.79 -50.53
N SER A 87 38.73 25.14 -50.24
CA SER A 87 39.85 24.33 -50.71
C SER A 87 39.62 22.89 -50.24
N LEU A 88 39.83 21.89 -51.11
CA LEU A 88 39.69 20.46 -50.80
C LEU A 88 40.37 20.06 -49.47
N ALA A 89 41.48 20.74 -49.13
CA ALA A 89 42.17 20.54 -47.86
C ALA A 89 41.32 20.90 -46.63
N GLU A 90 40.50 21.94 -46.72
CA GLU A 90 39.60 22.38 -45.64
C GLU A 90 38.38 21.46 -45.52
N GLU A 91 37.82 20.97 -46.64
CA GLU A 91 36.75 19.96 -46.61
C GLU A 91 37.23 18.64 -45.99
N ILE A 92 38.46 18.20 -46.31
CA ILE A 92 39.08 17.02 -45.66
C ILE A 92 39.28 17.27 -44.16
N ARG A 93 39.63 18.49 -43.75
CA ARG A 93 39.79 18.85 -42.34
C ARG A 93 38.46 18.78 -41.61
N LEU A 94 37.39 19.34 -42.19
CA LEU A 94 36.04 19.30 -41.65
C LEU A 94 35.51 17.87 -41.56
N LEU A 95 35.69 17.06 -42.60
CA LEU A 95 35.31 15.64 -42.60
C LEU A 95 36.03 14.86 -41.50
N ARG A 96 37.32 15.11 -41.26
CA ARG A 96 38.06 14.47 -40.15
C ARG A 96 37.49 14.85 -38.79
N VAL A 97 37.09 16.11 -38.60
CA VAL A 97 36.44 16.58 -37.37
C VAL A 97 35.08 15.91 -37.19
N GLU A 98 34.28 15.82 -38.25
CA GLU A 98 32.99 15.16 -38.23
C GLU A 98 33.11 13.66 -37.94
N MET A 99 34.04 12.96 -38.59
CA MET A 99 34.34 11.55 -38.29
C MET A 99 34.80 11.36 -36.84
N ALA A 100 35.61 12.27 -36.30
CA ALA A 100 36.02 12.22 -34.89
C ALA A 100 34.83 12.43 -33.95
N SER A 101 33.93 13.35 -34.28
CA SER A 101 32.67 13.58 -33.55
C SER A 101 31.76 12.35 -33.60
N ALA A 102 31.52 11.80 -34.79
CA ALA A 102 30.71 10.59 -34.99
C ALA A 102 31.27 9.39 -34.23
N ARG A 103 32.60 9.21 -34.20
CA ARG A 103 33.24 8.15 -33.39
C ARG A 103 33.00 8.32 -31.89
N ARG A 104 33.03 9.56 -31.38
CA ARG A 104 32.71 9.85 -29.97
C ARG A 104 31.25 9.53 -29.67
N GLN A 105 30.31 9.94 -30.53
CA GLN A 105 28.89 9.63 -30.38
C GLN A 105 28.64 8.12 -30.40
N MET A 106 29.26 7.38 -31.33
CA MET A 106 29.13 5.93 -31.41
C MET A 106 29.67 5.23 -30.14
N THR A 107 30.75 5.76 -29.56
CA THR A 107 31.30 5.24 -28.31
C THR A 107 30.36 5.50 -27.13
N SER A 108 29.76 6.70 -27.05
CA SER A 108 28.73 7.02 -26.05
C SER A 108 27.51 6.11 -26.17
N PHE A 109 27.03 5.91 -27.40
CA PHE A 109 25.88 5.05 -27.67
C PHE A 109 26.14 3.60 -27.28
N ARG A 110 27.33 3.07 -27.59
CA ARG A 110 27.76 1.73 -27.12
C ARG A 110 27.77 1.63 -25.60
N HIS A 111 28.21 2.69 -24.92
CA HIS A 111 28.18 2.74 -23.46
C HIS A 111 26.74 2.71 -22.93
N GLU A 112 25.84 3.51 -23.49
CA GLU A 112 24.42 3.55 -23.12
C GLU A 112 23.72 2.20 -23.35
N ILE A 113 23.97 1.53 -24.48
CA ILE A 113 23.47 0.16 -24.73
C ILE A 113 23.97 -0.82 -23.66
N THR A 114 25.25 -0.73 -23.30
CA THR A 114 25.83 -1.61 -22.28
C THR A 114 25.15 -1.38 -20.93
N GLN A 115 24.93 -0.13 -20.54
CA GLN A 115 24.21 0.22 -19.31
C GLN A 115 22.75 -0.26 -19.34
N LEU A 116 22.07 -0.12 -20.48
CA LEU A 116 20.71 -0.60 -20.66
C LEU A 116 20.63 -2.12 -20.51
N ASN A 117 21.56 -2.86 -21.12
CA ASN A 117 21.61 -4.32 -21.00
C ASN A 117 21.83 -4.77 -19.55
N LEU A 118 22.70 -4.07 -18.80
CA LEU A 118 22.90 -4.35 -17.37
C LEU A 118 21.64 -4.06 -16.56
N SER A 119 20.96 -2.94 -16.83
CA SER A 119 19.70 -2.59 -16.18
C SER A 119 18.61 -3.61 -16.46
N MET A 120 18.50 -4.07 -17.72
CA MET A 120 17.54 -5.09 -18.14
C MET A 120 17.82 -6.43 -17.46
N ALA A 121 19.09 -6.85 -17.38
CA ALA A 121 19.48 -8.06 -16.67
C ALA A 121 19.13 -7.99 -15.17
N ASN A 122 19.32 -6.83 -14.54
CA ASN A 122 18.92 -6.63 -13.15
C ASN A 122 17.39 -6.62 -12.98
N PHE A 123 16.67 -6.00 -13.93
CA PHE A 123 15.21 -6.00 -13.92
C PHE A 123 14.66 -7.42 -14.02
N ASN A 124 15.16 -8.24 -14.94
CA ASN A 124 14.75 -9.65 -15.07
C ASN A 124 14.95 -10.41 -13.76
N LYS A 125 16.11 -10.27 -13.10
CA LYS A 125 16.35 -10.89 -11.78
C LYS A 125 15.34 -10.46 -10.72
N ARG A 126 14.94 -9.18 -10.73
CA ARG A 126 13.93 -8.66 -9.80
C ARG A 126 12.54 -9.20 -10.12
N VAL A 127 12.19 -9.34 -11.39
CA VAL A 127 10.94 -9.95 -11.84
C VAL A 127 10.89 -11.42 -11.40
N ASP A 128 11.93 -12.20 -11.66
CA ASP A 128 12.01 -13.62 -11.22
C ASP A 128 11.84 -13.75 -9.70
N ALA A 129 12.44 -12.84 -8.93
CA ALA A 129 12.32 -12.84 -7.47
C ALA A 129 10.89 -12.49 -7.01
N VAL A 130 10.20 -11.58 -7.71
CA VAL A 130 8.80 -11.27 -7.44
C VAL A 130 7.91 -12.44 -7.81
N GLU A 131 8.10 -13.06 -8.97
CA GLU A 131 7.34 -14.23 -9.42
C GLU A 131 7.44 -15.38 -8.41
N LYS A 132 8.65 -15.69 -7.93
CA LYS A 132 8.85 -16.69 -6.86
C LYS A 132 8.10 -16.35 -5.59
N ARG A 133 8.11 -15.08 -5.17
CA ARG A 133 7.40 -14.64 -3.96
C ARG A 133 5.88 -14.71 -4.14
N VAL A 134 5.37 -14.37 -5.31
CA VAL A 134 3.95 -14.48 -5.64
C VAL A 134 3.53 -15.95 -5.60
N SER A 135 4.28 -16.85 -6.24
CA SER A 135 4.02 -18.29 -6.21
C SER A 135 3.98 -18.87 -4.79
N LEU A 136 4.90 -18.45 -3.91
CA LEU A 136 4.88 -18.85 -2.49
C LEU A 136 3.64 -18.35 -1.75
N VAL A 137 3.22 -17.10 -2.01
CA VAL A 137 2.02 -16.52 -1.39
C VAL A 137 0.77 -17.24 -1.88
N GLU A 138 0.67 -17.54 -3.18
CA GLU A 138 -0.44 -18.31 -3.75
C GLU A 138 -0.53 -19.71 -3.12
N GLN A 139 0.60 -20.40 -2.96
CA GLN A 139 0.66 -21.70 -2.29
C GLN A 139 0.18 -21.61 -0.84
N GLN A 140 0.62 -20.59 -0.09
CA GLN A 140 0.19 -20.37 1.29
C GLN A 140 -1.32 -20.08 1.39
N ILE A 141 -1.88 -19.32 0.45
CA ILE A 141 -3.34 -19.06 0.40
C ILE A 141 -4.11 -20.37 0.20
N THR A 142 -3.67 -21.23 -0.73
CA THR A 142 -4.30 -22.54 -0.95
C THR A 142 -4.24 -23.41 0.30
N GLN A 143 -3.06 -23.50 0.95
CA GLN A 143 -2.90 -24.27 2.19
C GLN A 143 -3.78 -23.73 3.32
N ASN A 144 -3.82 -22.42 3.52
CA ASN A 144 -4.66 -21.79 4.54
C ASN A 144 -6.15 -22.02 4.29
N ASN A 145 -6.59 -22.02 3.02
CA ASN A 145 -7.98 -22.34 2.68
C ASN A 145 -8.32 -23.79 3.02
N THR A 146 -7.41 -24.74 2.75
CA THR A 146 -7.60 -26.14 3.15
C THR A 146 -7.71 -26.26 4.67
N HIS A 147 -6.79 -25.68 5.43
CA HIS A 147 -6.85 -25.70 6.89
C HIS A 147 -8.10 -25.04 7.45
N ARG A 148 -8.57 -23.95 6.84
CA ARG A 148 -9.81 -23.30 7.23
C ARG A 148 -11.03 -24.21 7.01
N ASN A 149 -11.07 -24.93 5.91
CA ASN A 149 -12.14 -25.89 5.62
C ASN A 149 -12.13 -27.06 6.59
N GLU A 150 -10.95 -27.63 6.87
CA GLU A 150 -10.76 -28.67 7.89
C GLU A 150 -11.25 -28.18 9.26
N SER A 151 -10.81 -26.98 9.67
CA SER A 151 -11.20 -26.40 10.95
C SER A 151 -12.71 -26.14 11.02
N SER A 152 -13.34 -25.72 9.92
CA SER A 152 -14.80 -25.57 9.87
C SER A 152 -15.51 -26.90 9.99
N SER A 153 -15.00 -27.96 9.35
CA SER A 153 -15.59 -29.30 9.46
C SER A 153 -15.50 -29.83 10.89
N LEU A 154 -14.36 -29.62 11.55
CA LEU A 154 -14.16 -30.02 12.94
C LEU A 154 -15.09 -29.26 13.89
N ILE A 155 -15.28 -27.95 13.68
CA ILE A 155 -16.23 -27.16 14.48
C ILE A 155 -17.65 -27.72 14.33
N ASN A 156 -18.08 -28.02 13.10
CA ASN A 156 -19.40 -28.60 12.86
C ASN A 156 -19.56 -29.95 13.59
N THR A 157 -18.55 -30.83 13.52
CA THR A 157 -18.59 -32.11 14.26
C THR A 157 -18.62 -31.89 15.77
N ILE A 158 -17.91 -30.90 16.30
CA ILE A 158 -17.97 -30.58 17.73
C ILE A 158 -19.38 -30.11 18.11
N ASP A 159 -20.01 -29.27 17.30
CA ASP A 159 -21.35 -28.77 17.57
C ASP A 159 -22.40 -29.89 17.47
N GLU A 160 -22.27 -30.80 16.51
CA GLU A 160 -23.09 -32.02 16.40
C GLU A 160 -22.94 -32.91 17.64
N LEU A 161 -21.71 -33.20 18.06
CA LEU A 161 -21.45 -34.02 19.24
C LEU A 161 -21.96 -33.38 20.53
N LYS A 162 -21.88 -32.05 20.65
CA LYS A 162 -22.46 -31.33 21.80
C LYS A 162 -23.98 -31.42 21.81
N ALA A 163 -24.62 -31.31 20.64
CA ALA A 163 -26.06 -31.48 20.54
C ALA A 163 -26.48 -32.91 20.94
N GLU A 164 -25.78 -33.93 20.43
CA GLU A 164 -26.02 -35.32 20.82
C GLU A 164 -25.82 -35.59 22.31
N LEU A 165 -24.81 -34.98 22.93
CA LEU A 165 -24.60 -35.10 24.37
C LEU A 165 -25.74 -34.46 25.16
N ASN A 166 -26.16 -33.26 24.77
CA ASN A 166 -27.27 -32.57 25.40
C ASN A 166 -28.58 -33.35 25.26
N ASP A 167 -28.84 -33.92 24.09
CA ASP A 167 -30.04 -34.74 23.86
C ASP A 167 -30.03 -35.99 24.73
N ARG A 168 -28.87 -36.67 24.85
CA ARG A 168 -28.73 -37.83 25.76
C ARG A 168 -28.89 -37.46 27.23
N GLU A 169 -28.28 -36.35 27.68
CA GLU A 169 -28.46 -35.86 29.05
C GLU A 169 -29.93 -35.55 29.34
N GLN A 170 -30.64 -34.96 28.38
CA GLN A 170 -32.06 -34.68 28.53
C GLN A 170 -32.90 -35.97 28.52
N GLU A 171 -32.59 -36.94 27.68
CA GLU A 171 -33.23 -38.27 27.67
C GLU A 171 -33.06 -39.02 28.99
N ASP A 172 -31.87 -38.96 29.59
CA ASP A 172 -31.60 -39.56 30.90
C ASP A 172 -32.45 -38.89 32.00
N LEU A 173 -32.62 -37.57 31.94
CA LEU A 173 -33.45 -36.81 32.88
C LEU A 173 -34.96 -36.96 32.67
N LEU A 174 -35.45 -37.49 31.54
CA LEU A 174 -36.89 -37.64 31.29
C LEU A 174 -37.60 -38.55 32.29
N ASN A 175 -36.86 -39.47 32.91
CA ASN A 175 -37.40 -40.41 33.89
C ASN A 175 -37.24 -39.91 35.33
N ASP A 176 -36.57 -38.77 35.52
CA ASP A 176 -36.30 -38.21 36.84
C ASP A 176 -37.34 -37.15 37.21
N ILE A 177 -37.77 -37.17 38.48
CA ILE A 177 -38.68 -36.16 39.03
C ILE A 177 -37.95 -35.41 40.13
N GLU A 178 -37.63 -34.14 39.87
CA GLU A 178 -37.04 -33.25 40.86
C GLU A 178 -38.13 -32.57 41.71
N ILE A 179 -38.05 -32.74 43.03
CA ILE A 179 -38.95 -32.10 43.99
C ILE A 179 -38.14 -31.16 44.87
N ALA A 180 -38.20 -29.86 44.55
CA ALA A 180 -37.52 -28.81 45.29
C ALA A 180 -38.43 -28.18 46.36
N GLY A 181 -37.81 -27.62 47.42
CA GLY A 181 -38.52 -26.85 48.44
C GLY A 181 -39.26 -27.67 49.49
N LEU A 182 -38.87 -28.92 49.71
CA LEU A 182 -39.38 -29.72 50.83
C LEU A 182 -38.78 -29.19 52.15
N PRO A 183 -39.61 -28.75 53.11
CA PRO A 183 -39.12 -28.36 54.42
C PRO A 183 -38.64 -29.58 55.19
N GLU A 184 -37.38 -29.56 55.65
CA GLU A 184 -36.81 -30.60 56.51
C GLU A 184 -36.86 -30.15 57.98
N ASN A 185 -37.91 -30.53 58.73
CA ASN A 185 -37.95 -30.29 60.17
C ASN A 185 -37.39 -31.49 60.95
N GLN A 186 -36.87 -31.22 62.14
CA GLN A 186 -36.28 -32.25 63.00
C GLN A 186 -37.35 -33.27 63.44
N GLY A 187 -37.17 -34.53 63.05
CA GLY A 187 -38.10 -35.63 63.36
C GLY A 187 -39.04 -36.00 62.21
N GLU A 188 -39.04 -35.28 61.10
CA GLU A 188 -39.81 -35.64 59.90
C GLU A 188 -39.01 -36.55 58.97
N ASN A 189 -39.68 -37.53 58.37
CA ASN A 189 -39.07 -38.44 57.40
C ASN A 189 -39.35 -37.93 55.97
N VAL A 190 -38.31 -37.38 55.33
CA VAL A 190 -38.36 -36.82 53.97
C VAL A 190 -38.82 -37.87 52.95
N ILE A 191 -38.38 -39.11 53.06
CA ILE A 191 -38.76 -40.22 52.16
C ILE A 191 -40.27 -40.47 52.22
N HIS A 192 -40.85 -40.44 53.42
CA HIS A 192 -42.28 -40.60 53.61
C HIS A 192 -43.08 -39.42 53.03
N LEU A 193 -42.59 -38.19 53.22
CA LEU A 193 -43.21 -36.98 52.66
C LEU A 193 -43.20 -36.99 51.13
N THR A 194 -42.04 -37.31 50.54
CA THR A 194 -41.86 -37.49 49.09
C THR A 194 -42.80 -38.56 48.54
N SER A 195 -42.89 -39.73 49.21
CA SER A 195 -43.81 -40.80 48.81
C SER A 195 -45.28 -40.34 48.79
N LEU A 196 -45.66 -39.49 49.75
CA LEU A 196 -47.02 -38.95 49.84
C LEU A 196 -47.32 -37.99 48.69
N ILE A 197 -46.36 -37.13 48.35
CA ILE A 197 -46.47 -36.14 47.26
C ILE A 197 -46.55 -36.86 45.91
N VAL A 198 -45.66 -37.82 45.66
CA VAL A 198 -45.61 -38.50 44.37
C VAL A 198 -46.85 -39.36 44.14
N LYS A 199 -47.37 -40.01 45.19
CA LYS A 199 -48.67 -40.68 45.15
C LYS A 199 -49.84 -39.73 44.86
N LYS A 200 -49.75 -38.46 45.29
CA LYS A 200 -50.76 -37.43 44.96
C LYS A 200 -50.65 -36.93 43.51
N ILE A 201 -49.46 -36.96 42.93
CA ILE A 201 -49.21 -36.62 41.52
C ILE A 201 -49.60 -37.79 40.59
N GLY A 202 -49.81 -38.99 41.14
CA GLY A 202 -50.26 -40.16 40.40
C GLY A 202 -49.13 -40.99 39.80
N VAL A 203 -47.92 -40.83 40.32
CA VAL A 203 -46.75 -41.62 39.95
C VAL A 203 -46.48 -42.66 41.03
N ASP A 204 -46.10 -43.87 40.61
CA ASP A 204 -45.78 -44.98 41.50
C ASP A 204 -44.26 -45.13 41.58
N ILE A 205 -43.70 -44.94 42.77
CA ILE A 205 -42.25 -45.03 43.04
C ILE A 205 -42.03 -45.75 44.36
N ASN A 206 -40.98 -46.56 44.43
CA ASN A 206 -40.57 -47.23 45.65
C ASN A 206 -39.60 -46.37 46.45
N ALA A 207 -39.45 -46.68 47.74
CA ALA A 207 -38.49 -45.96 48.60
C ALA A 207 -37.03 -46.10 48.14
N ASN A 208 -36.69 -47.14 47.37
CA ASN A 208 -35.35 -47.35 46.81
C ASN A 208 -35.08 -46.50 45.56
N ASP A 209 -36.13 -45.93 44.96
CA ASP A 209 -36.05 -45.09 43.75
C ASP A 209 -35.81 -43.61 44.12
N ILE A 210 -35.83 -43.28 45.42
CA ILE A 210 -35.68 -41.91 45.94
C ILE A 210 -34.22 -41.64 46.28
N GLY A 211 -33.55 -40.83 45.45
CA GLY A 211 -32.24 -40.26 45.75
C GLY A 211 -32.36 -38.91 46.47
N THR A 212 -31.75 -38.75 47.64
CA THR A 212 -31.69 -37.46 48.35
C THR A 212 -30.36 -36.77 48.07
N SER A 213 -30.41 -35.60 47.43
CA SER A 213 -29.26 -34.69 47.30
C SER A 213 -29.50 -33.46 48.17
N VAL A 214 -28.76 -33.35 49.27
CA VAL A 214 -28.84 -32.19 50.17
C VAL A 214 -27.91 -31.11 49.64
N VAL A 215 -28.48 -30.10 48.97
CA VAL A 215 -27.73 -28.89 48.63
C VAL A 215 -27.76 -27.98 49.86
N GLY A 216 -26.70 -28.03 50.66
CA GLY A 216 -26.55 -27.21 51.85
C GLY A 216 -26.56 -25.72 51.49
N VAL A 217 -27.69 -25.05 51.70
CA VAL A 217 -27.75 -23.59 51.67
C VAL A 217 -27.13 -23.11 52.98
N ALA A 218 -25.86 -22.71 52.93
CA ALA A 218 -25.23 -21.99 54.02
C ALA A 218 -25.91 -20.62 54.14
N TRP A 219 -26.73 -20.46 55.18
CA TRP A 219 -27.28 -19.18 55.61
C TRP A 219 -26.33 -18.48 56.57
#